data_AF-A0A5D8YLL2-F1
#
_entry.id   AF-A0A5D8YLL2-F1
#
_cell.length_a   1.000
_cell.length_b   1.000
_cell.length_c   1.000
_cell.angle_alpha   90.00
_cell.angle_beta   90.00
_cell.angle_gamma   90.00
#
_symmetry.space_group_name_H-M   'P 1'
#
loop_
_entity.id
_entity.type
_entity.pdbx_description
1 polymer ?
#
loop_
_entity_poly.entity_id
_entity_poly.type
_entity_poly.pdbx_seq_one_letter_code
_entity_poly.pdbx_strand_id
1 'polypeptide(L)'
;MSEKKELYLRISKEQSSLVNDSYKSVSDSSKNKNPFLKALSEYKLKKSGNTGVKKTQSINPFDNLPVKKYTINDFALKIKAKYPQYQHVDNNELVMRIIKKYPEYKDSVQNQESLIISQPIKSVKKTNTNNSLLLNSFFVLVLLLSLLFIIRNIKNIGLKRLKINKNYYKALLATVIGSLLILIATNPSRSDFTSYLHSNSNRNIGRDKNYLICSIYSWGSYDNNAKKKYLGILGNFYPLNTKKK
;
A
#
# COMPACT_ATOMS: atom_id res chain seq x y z
N MET A 1 21.30 -37.87 -25.28
CA MET A 1 20.30 -36.77 -25.28
C MET A 1 19.75 -36.68 -23.86
N SER A 2 19.91 -35.53 -23.21
CA SER A 2 19.96 -35.38 -21.75
C SER A 2 18.58 -35.36 -21.06
N GLU A 3 18.47 -36.05 -19.91
CA GLU A 3 17.32 -36.07 -18.98
C GLU A 3 16.77 -34.67 -18.66
N LYS A 4 17.62 -33.64 -18.72
CA LYS A 4 17.22 -32.25 -18.50
C LYS A 4 16.18 -31.75 -19.51
N LYS A 5 16.20 -32.29 -20.75
CA LYS A 5 15.25 -31.92 -21.81
C LYS A 5 13.87 -32.55 -21.59
N GLU A 6 13.80 -33.74 -21.00
CA GLU A 6 12.53 -34.36 -20.59
C GLU A 6 11.88 -33.61 -19.43
N LEU A 7 12.68 -33.16 -18.45
CA LEU A 7 12.17 -32.44 -17.28
C LEU A 7 11.52 -31.11 -17.68
N TYR A 8 12.12 -30.37 -18.62
CA TYR A 8 11.54 -29.15 -19.18
C TYR A 8 10.23 -29.40 -19.93
N LEU A 9 10.13 -30.51 -20.67
CA LEU A 9 8.92 -30.84 -21.42
C LEU A 9 7.75 -31.21 -20.48
N ARG A 10 8.03 -31.88 -19.36
CA ARG A 10 7.00 -32.21 -18.35
C ARG A 10 6.46 -30.96 -17.67
N ILE A 11 7.34 -30.06 -17.22
CA ILE A 11 6.94 -28.80 -16.58
C ILE A 11 6.10 -27.93 -17.52
N SER A 12 6.48 -27.87 -18.81
CA SER A 12 5.72 -27.08 -19.80
C SER A 12 4.32 -27.65 -20.07
N LYS A 13 4.15 -28.99 -20.05
CA LYS A 13 2.83 -29.61 -20.23
C LYS A 13 1.93 -29.41 -19.02
N GLU A 14 2.48 -29.53 -17.81
CA GLU A 14 1.73 -29.41 -16.57
C GLU A 14 1.18 -27.98 -16.34
N GLN A 15 1.92 -26.95 -16.76
CA GLN A 15 1.41 -25.58 -16.73
C GLN A 15 0.32 -25.33 -17.77
N SER A 16 0.36 -25.99 -18.94
CA SER A 16 -0.69 -25.84 -19.96
C SER A 16 -2.03 -26.49 -19.59
N SER A 17 -2.01 -27.57 -18.78
CA SER A 17 -3.25 -28.19 -18.28
C SER A 17 -3.93 -27.34 -17.20
N LEU A 18 -3.18 -26.65 -16.34
CA LEU A 18 -3.74 -25.83 -15.26
C LEU A 18 -4.42 -24.54 -15.75
N VAL A 19 -4.07 -24.05 -16.94
CA VAL A 19 -4.69 -22.85 -17.53
C VAL A 19 -6.07 -23.15 -18.12
N ASN A 20 -6.33 -24.38 -18.59
CA ASN A 20 -7.60 -24.71 -19.25
C ASN A 20 -8.77 -24.99 -18.28
N ASP A 21 -8.47 -25.43 -17.06
CA ASP A 21 -9.53 -25.70 -16.07
C ASP A 21 -10.08 -24.41 -15.43
N SER A 22 -9.38 -23.28 -15.54
CA SER A 22 -9.85 -21.99 -14.99
C SER A 22 -10.84 -21.26 -15.89
N TYR A 23 -11.04 -21.67 -17.15
CA TYR A 23 -11.95 -21.00 -18.09
C TYR A 23 -13.29 -21.72 -18.29
N LYS A 24 -13.51 -22.87 -17.64
CA LYS A 24 -14.70 -23.71 -17.87
C LYS A 24 -15.81 -23.56 -16.84
N SER A 25 -15.72 -22.59 -15.91
CA SER A 25 -16.73 -22.37 -14.84
C SER A 25 -17.52 -21.06 -14.95
N VAL A 26 -17.48 -20.36 -16.10
CA VAL A 26 -18.17 -19.05 -16.28
C VAL A 26 -19.28 -19.08 -17.34
N SER A 27 -19.69 -20.24 -17.88
CA SER A 27 -20.70 -20.30 -18.95
C SER A 27 -22.17 -20.42 -18.50
N ASP A 28 -22.47 -20.61 -17.20
CA ASP A 28 -23.84 -20.99 -16.79
C ASP A 28 -24.62 -19.91 -16.01
N SER A 29 -24.20 -18.64 -16.05
CA SER A 29 -24.97 -17.51 -15.49
C SER A 29 -25.56 -16.60 -16.56
N SER A 30 -26.24 -17.19 -17.55
CA SER A 30 -27.12 -16.48 -18.47
C SER A 30 -28.50 -16.30 -17.83
N LYS A 31 -28.62 -15.29 -16.96
CA LYS A 31 -29.92 -14.66 -16.57
C LYS A 31 -29.75 -13.36 -15.77
N ASN A 32 -28.68 -12.60 -15.97
CA ASN A 32 -28.60 -11.23 -15.47
C ASN A 32 -28.87 -10.24 -16.61
N LYS A 33 -30.12 -9.77 -16.68
CA LYS A 33 -30.58 -8.74 -17.63
C LYS A 33 -29.86 -7.43 -17.31
N ASN A 34 -28.71 -7.21 -17.95
CA ASN A 34 -28.04 -5.92 -17.91
C ASN A 34 -28.99 -4.86 -18.52
N PRO A 35 -29.50 -3.89 -17.74
CA PRO A 35 -30.43 -2.87 -18.22
C PRO A 35 -29.85 -2.02 -19.36
N PHE A 36 -28.51 -1.97 -19.47
CA PHE A 36 -27.80 -1.27 -20.53
C PHE A 36 -27.99 -1.91 -21.90
N LEU A 37 -28.00 -3.25 -21.98
CA LEU A 37 -28.21 -3.97 -23.24
C LEU A 37 -29.67 -3.89 -23.71
N LYS A 38 -30.62 -3.83 -22.75
CA LYS A 38 -32.04 -3.59 -23.04
C LYS A 38 -32.25 -2.19 -23.64
N ALA A 39 -31.68 -1.16 -23.02
CA ALA A 39 -31.76 0.22 -23.53
C ALA A 39 -31.12 0.39 -24.92
N LEU A 40 -30.00 -0.31 -25.20
CA LEU A 40 -29.37 -0.29 -26.52
C LEU A 40 -30.23 -0.93 -27.61
N SER A 41 -30.95 -2.00 -27.28
CA SER A 41 -31.85 -2.69 -28.22
C SER A 41 -33.09 -1.85 -28.56
N GLU A 42 -33.65 -1.14 -27.58
CA GLU A 42 -34.80 -0.25 -27.77
C GLU A 42 -34.44 1.00 -28.59
N TYR A 43 -33.21 1.51 -28.47
CA TYR A 43 -32.74 2.65 -29.28
C TYR A 43 -32.59 2.30 -30.78
N LYS A 44 -32.12 1.08 -31.11
CA LYS A 44 -31.94 0.67 -32.51
C LYS A 44 -33.27 0.47 -33.24
N LEU A 45 -34.34 0.07 -32.55
CA LEU A 45 -35.67 -0.12 -33.15
C LEU A 45 -36.36 1.21 -33.51
N LYS A 46 -36.04 2.31 -32.83
CA LYS A 46 -36.70 3.61 -33.05
C LYS A 46 -36.15 4.40 -34.25
N LYS A 47 -35.03 3.97 -34.85
CA LYS A 47 -34.38 4.67 -35.98
C LYS A 47 -34.78 4.14 -37.36
N SER A 48 -35.67 3.14 -37.44
CA SER A 48 -36.11 2.50 -38.70
C SER A 48 -37.56 2.83 -39.10
N GLY A 49 -38.18 3.86 -38.52
CA GLY A 49 -39.53 4.26 -38.88
C GLY A 49 -39.77 5.75 -38.75
N ASN A 50 -40.31 6.33 -39.81
CA ASN A 50 -40.90 7.67 -39.93
C ASN A 50 -39.98 8.88 -40.14
N THR A 51 -39.84 9.19 -41.44
CA THR A 51 -39.87 10.53 -42.04
C THR A 51 -41.08 11.35 -41.55
N GLY A 52 -40.84 12.52 -40.97
CA GLY A 52 -41.91 13.45 -40.59
C GLY A 52 -41.43 14.59 -39.70
N VAL A 53 -41.29 15.76 -40.32
CA VAL A 53 -40.90 17.07 -39.77
C VAL A 53 -41.55 17.42 -38.43
N LYS A 54 -40.75 17.86 -37.44
CA LYS A 54 -41.03 19.00 -36.52
C LYS A 54 -39.78 19.34 -35.71
N LYS A 55 -39.29 20.58 -35.88
CA LYS A 55 -38.14 21.17 -35.18
C LYS A 55 -38.46 21.33 -33.69
N THR A 56 -38.13 20.31 -32.91
CA THR A 56 -38.15 20.33 -31.44
C THR A 56 -36.73 20.60 -30.96
N GLN A 57 -36.60 21.46 -29.94
CA GLN A 57 -35.33 21.71 -29.26
C GLN A 57 -34.68 20.37 -28.89
N SER A 58 -33.41 20.21 -29.27
CA SER A 58 -32.59 19.03 -29.00
C SER A 58 -32.35 18.91 -27.50
N ILE A 59 -33.30 18.34 -26.77
CA ILE A 59 -33.07 17.80 -25.44
C ILE A 59 -32.32 16.49 -25.64
N ASN A 60 -31.04 16.44 -25.31
CA ASN A 60 -30.28 15.21 -25.41
C ASN A 60 -30.86 14.23 -24.37
N PRO A 61 -31.34 13.04 -24.78
CA PRO A 61 -31.89 12.05 -23.85
C PRO A 61 -30.84 11.46 -22.88
N PHE A 62 -29.61 11.97 -22.92
CA PHE A 62 -28.50 11.63 -22.03
C PHE A 62 -28.35 12.60 -20.85
N ASP A 63 -29.11 13.70 -20.80
CA ASP A 63 -28.96 14.73 -19.76
C ASP A 63 -29.43 14.27 -18.35
N ASN A 64 -30.06 13.09 -18.25
CA ASN A 64 -30.58 12.51 -17.00
C ASN A 64 -29.98 11.13 -16.64
N LEU A 65 -28.78 10.79 -17.10
CA LEU A 65 -28.05 9.63 -16.57
C LEU A 65 -27.24 10.05 -15.34
N PRO A 66 -27.20 9.24 -14.26
CA PRO A 66 -26.36 9.56 -13.12
C PRO A 66 -24.90 9.61 -13.58
N VAL A 67 -24.32 10.80 -13.62
CA VAL A 67 -22.91 11.03 -13.96
C VAL A 67 -22.09 10.25 -12.93
N LYS A 68 -21.59 9.09 -13.34
CA LYS A 68 -20.80 8.21 -12.47
C LYS A 68 -19.47 8.91 -12.18
N LYS A 69 -19.39 9.54 -11.01
CA LYS A 69 -18.16 10.18 -10.52
C LYS A 69 -17.15 9.11 -10.10
N TYR A 70 -15.90 9.29 -10.52
CA TYR A 70 -14.79 8.42 -10.14
C TYR A 70 -14.02 9.02 -8.97
N THR A 71 -13.51 8.16 -8.09
CA THR A 71 -12.50 8.57 -7.12
C THR A 71 -11.18 8.87 -7.85
N ILE A 72 -10.31 9.68 -7.25
CA ILE A 72 -9.00 10.02 -7.83
C ILE A 72 -8.19 8.75 -8.15
N ASN A 73 -8.22 7.76 -7.26
CA ASN A 73 -7.51 6.50 -7.46
C ASN A 73 -8.08 5.69 -8.63
N ASP A 74 -9.41 5.58 -8.73
CA ASP A 74 -10.04 4.82 -9.82
C ASP A 74 -9.79 5.48 -11.17
N PHE A 75 -9.82 6.82 -11.21
CA PHE A 75 -9.55 7.59 -12.42
C PHE A 75 -8.08 7.44 -12.84
N ALA A 76 -7.13 7.54 -11.90
CA ALA A 76 -5.71 7.33 -12.15
C ALA A 76 -5.41 5.92 -12.66
N LEU A 77 -6.02 4.89 -12.06
CA LEU A 77 -5.83 3.49 -12.48
C LEU A 77 -6.32 3.25 -13.91
N LYS A 78 -7.47 3.84 -14.29
CA LYS A 78 -7.96 3.78 -15.68
C LYS A 78 -7.00 4.43 -16.67
N ILE A 79 -6.44 5.59 -16.31
CA ILE A 79 -5.45 6.28 -17.15
C ILE A 79 -4.19 5.43 -17.29
N LYS A 80 -3.65 4.89 -16.18
CA LYS A 80 -2.45 4.04 -16.19
C LYS A 80 -2.64 2.73 -16.97
N ALA A 81 -3.84 2.15 -16.92
CA ALA A 81 -4.18 0.96 -17.70
C ALA A 81 -4.16 1.25 -19.22
N LYS A 82 -4.61 2.43 -19.63
CA LYS A 82 -4.60 2.86 -21.04
C LYS A 82 -3.23 3.38 -21.51
N TYR A 83 -2.44 3.92 -20.59
CA TYR A 83 -1.17 4.58 -20.86
C TYR A 83 -0.10 4.13 -19.85
N PRO A 84 0.56 2.98 -20.11
CA PRO A 84 1.54 2.38 -19.20
C PRO A 84 2.72 3.28 -18.84
N GLN A 85 3.05 4.28 -19.67
CA GLN A 85 4.10 5.26 -19.39
C GLN A 85 3.86 6.07 -18.10
N TYR A 86 2.63 6.12 -17.59
CA TYR A 86 2.30 6.81 -16.34
C TYR A 86 2.35 5.91 -15.09
N GLN A 87 2.80 4.65 -15.19
CA GLN A 87 2.83 3.74 -14.04
C GLN A 87 3.54 4.30 -12.81
N HIS A 88 4.64 5.03 -13.01
CA HIS A 88 5.48 5.60 -11.95
C HIS A 88 5.01 6.98 -11.43
N VAL A 89 3.98 7.58 -12.02
CA VAL A 89 3.48 8.91 -11.61
C VAL A 89 2.52 8.75 -10.43
N ASP A 90 2.56 9.64 -9.44
CA ASP A 90 1.61 9.65 -8.33
C ASP A 90 0.16 9.82 -8.83
N ASN A 91 -0.80 9.15 -8.19
CA ASN A 91 -2.19 9.17 -8.64
C ASN A 91 -2.79 10.58 -8.56
N ASN A 92 -2.54 11.35 -7.49
CA ASN A 92 -3.07 12.70 -7.36
C ASN A 92 -2.46 13.63 -8.40
N GLU A 93 -1.13 13.53 -8.58
CA GLU A 93 -0.41 14.35 -9.55
C GLU A 93 -0.88 14.07 -10.98
N LEU A 94 -1.06 12.79 -11.33
CA LEU A 94 -1.54 12.38 -12.65
C LEU A 94 -2.94 12.93 -12.93
N VAL A 95 -3.87 12.80 -11.97
CA VAL A 95 -5.24 13.30 -12.14
C VAL A 95 -5.26 14.82 -12.24
N MET A 96 -4.48 15.54 -11.45
CA MET A 96 -4.39 17.00 -11.54
C MET A 96 -3.84 17.47 -12.90
N ARG A 97 -2.82 16.78 -13.43
CA ARG A 97 -2.29 17.08 -14.78
C ARG A 97 -3.33 16.83 -15.87
N ILE A 98 -4.12 15.76 -15.75
CA ILE A 98 -5.17 15.43 -16.71
C ILE A 98 -6.31 16.44 -16.64
N ILE A 99 -6.81 16.78 -15.45
CA ILE A 99 -7.87 17.79 -15.29
C ILE A 99 -7.39 19.16 -15.79
N LYS A 100 -6.13 19.53 -15.53
CA LYS A 100 -5.56 20.78 -16.03
C LYS A 100 -5.48 20.82 -17.55
N LYS A 101 -5.17 19.69 -18.18
CA LYS A 101 -5.05 19.57 -19.65
C LYS A 101 -6.41 19.40 -20.34
N TYR A 102 -7.35 18.75 -19.66
CA TYR A 102 -8.67 18.36 -20.15
C TYR A 102 -9.73 18.70 -19.08
N PRO A 103 -10.16 19.97 -19.00
CA PRO A 103 -11.07 20.44 -17.96
C PRO A 103 -12.45 19.77 -17.99
N GLU A 104 -12.85 19.16 -19.10
CA GLU A 104 -14.09 18.40 -19.24
C GLU A 104 -14.19 17.20 -18.27
N TYR A 105 -13.06 16.69 -17.76
CA TYR A 105 -13.07 15.61 -16.77
C TYR A 105 -13.31 16.09 -15.34
N LYS A 106 -13.36 17.40 -15.09
CA LYS A 106 -13.55 17.97 -13.74
C LYS A 106 -14.83 17.49 -13.07
N ASP A 107 -15.92 17.34 -13.83
CA ASP A 107 -17.22 16.88 -13.30
C ASP A 107 -17.30 15.36 -13.14
N SER A 108 -16.38 14.64 -13.80
CA SER A 108 -16.26 13.18 -13.73
C SER A 108 -15.41 12.69 -12.56
N VAL A 109 -14.60 13.56 -11.94
CA VAL A 109 -13.74 13.23 -10.80
C VAL A 109 -14.29 13.86 -9.54
N GLN A 110 -14.42 13.06 -8.47
CA GLN A 110 -14.92 13.57 -7.21
C GLN A 110 -13.86 14.48 -6.55
N ASN A 111 -14.13 15.79 -6.48
CA ASN A 111 -13.26 16.75 -5.80
C ASN A 111 -13.11 16.38 -4.32
N GLN A 112 -11.87 16.33 -3.84
CA GLN A 112 -11.52 16.03 -2.45
C GLN A 112 -12.21 16.95 -1.43
N GLU A 113 -12.56 18.18 -1.81
CA GLU A 113 -13.29 19.12 -0.94
C GLU A 113 -14.69 18.62 -0.56
N SER A 114 -15.36 17.87 -1.44
CA SER A 114 -16.73 17.37 -1.20
C SER A 114 -16.79 16.07 -0.38
N LEU A 115 -15.66 15.39 -0.16
CA LEU A 115 -15.57 14.20 0.68
C LEU A 115 -15.53 14.52 2.19
N ILE A 116 -15.47 15.81 2.56
CA ILE A 116 -15.41 16.25 3.95
C ILE A 116 -16.81 16.34 4.59
N ILE A 117 -17.91 16.43 3.81
CA ILE A 117 -19.21 16.89 4.34
C ILE A 117 -20.33 15.82 4.41
N SER A 118 -20.21 14.64 3.77
CA SER A 118 -21.36 13.71 3.64
C SER A 118 -21.19 12.30 4.24
N GLN A 119 -20.20 12.08 5.10
CA GLN A 119 -20.21 10.91 6.00
C GLN A 119 -20.47 11.35 7.44
N PRO A 120 -21.38 10.70 8.19
CA PRO A 120 -21.51 10.96 9.62
C PRO A 120 -20.17 10.66 10.28
N ILE A 121 -19.54 11.71 10.80
CA ILE A 121 -18.26 11.66 11.49
C ILE A 121 -18.45 10.82 12.75
N LYS A 122 -18.21 9.50 12.66
CA LYS A 122 -17.64 8.79 13.80
C LYS A 122 -16.26 9.39 13.99
N SER A 123 -16.14 10.20 15.04
CA SER A 123 -14.93 10.88 15.45
C SER A 123 -13.77 9.88 15.55
N VAL A 124 -13.01 9.75 14.45
CA VAL A 124 -11.67 9.22 14.51
C VAL A 124 -10.87 10.24 15.29
N LYS A 125 -10.74 9.98 16.58
CA LYS A 125 -9.85 10.68 17.50
C LYS A 125 -8.47 10.66 16.85
N LYS A 126 -8.11 11.78 16.20
CA LYS A 126 -6.76 12.04 15.70
C LYS A 126 -5.88 12.11 16.94
N THR A 127 -5.40 10.96 17.39
CA THR A 127 -4.44 10.90 18.47
C THR A 127 -3.21 11.65 17.97
N ASN A 128 -2.87 12.73 18.66
CA ASN A 128 -1.71 13.57 18.39
C ASN A 128 -0.45 12.70 18.21
N THR A 129 -0.09 12.42 16.96
CA THR A 129 1.12 11.70 16.53
C THR A 129 2.40 12.48 16.81
N ASN A 130 2.28 13.71 17.31
CA ASN A 130 3.41 14.57 17.64
C ASN A 130 4.16 14.05 18.90
N ASN A 131 3.47 13.34 19.79
CA ASN A 131 4.11 12.82 21.00
C ASN A 131 4.98 11.58 20.73
N SER A 132 4.68 10.79 19.69
CA SER A 132 5.51 9.62 19.34
C SER A 132 6.86 10.01 18.74
N LEU A 133 6.93 11.14 18.03
CA LEU A 133 8.20 11.65 17.51
C LEU A 133 9.11 12.11 18.65
N LEU A 134 8.53 12.81 19.63
CA LEU A 134 9.24 13.31 20.81
C LEU A 134 9.70 12.18 21.75
N LEU A 135 8.88 11.15 21.96
CA LEU A 135 9.25 9.98 22.78
C LEU A 135 10.40 9.17 22.16
N ASN A 136 10.40 9.01 20.84
CA ASN A 136 11.52 8.35 20.15
C ASN A 136 12.79 9.19 20.24
N SER A 137 12.67 10.52 20.12
CA SER A 137 13.80 11.43 20.28
C SER A 137 14.37 11.41 21.71
N PHE A 138 13.51 11.34 22.74
CA PHE A 138 13.93 11.30 24.13
C PHE A 138 14.66 10.00 24.46
N PHE A 139 14.17 8.85 23.96
CA PHE A 139 14.81 7.56 24.19
C PHE A 139 16.20 7.50 23.54
N VAL A 140 16.34 8.03 22.32
CA VAL A 140 17.64 8.15 21.64
C VAL A 140 18.57 9.07 22.44
N LEU A 141 18.09 10.19 22.96
CA LEU A 141 18.88 11.10 23.80
C LEU A 141 19.37 10.43 25.08
N VAL A 142 18.49 9.72 25.80
CA VAL A 142 18.85 8.97 27.02
C VAL A 142 19.89 7.90 26.73
N LEU A 143 19.73 7.18 25.60
CA LEU A 143 20.69 6.15 25.19
C LEU A 143 22.05 6.80 24.85
N LEU A 144 22.07 7.93 24.14
CA LEU A 144 23.27 8.69 23.84
C LEU A 144 23.96 9.21 25.11
N LEU A 145 23.20 9.76 26.05
CA LEU A 145 23.70 10.24 27.33
C LEU A 145 24.25 9.10 28.18
N SER A 146 23.59 7.94 28.20
CA SER A 146 24.09 6.74 28.88
C SER A 146 25.40 6.25 28.27
N LEU A 147 25.51 6.27 26.94
CA LEU A 147 26.74 5.90 26.22
C LEU A 147 27.88 6.88 26.54
N LEU A 148 27.59 8.18 26.52
CA LEU A 148 28.54 9.23 26.89
C LEU A 148 28.97 9.12 28.35
N PHE A 149 28.04 8.79 29.26
CA PHE A 149 28.34 8.56 30.67
C PHE A 149 29.24 7.34 30.86
N ILE A 150 28.98 6.23 30.16
CA ILE A 150 29.84 5.05 30.17
C ILE A 150 31.24 5.41 29.64
N ILE A 151 31.33 6.11 28.50
CA ILE A 151 32.62 6.57 27.93
C ILE A 151 33.37 7.47 28.92
N ARG A 152 32.67 8.41 29.56
CA ARG A 152 33.24 9.34 30.55
C ARG A 152 33.71 8.61 31.81
N ASN A 153 32.93 7.66 32.32
CA ASN A 153 33.33 6.82 33.45
C ASN A 153 34.54 5.92 33.13
N ILE A 154 34.59 5.32 31.93
CA ILE A 154 35.77 4.56 31.49
C ILE A 154 37.02 5.46 31.46
N LYS A 155 36.89 6.71 31.03
CA LYS A 155 37.99 7.69 31.03
C LYS A 155 38.40 8.11 32.45
N ASN A 156 37.43 8.30 33.36
CA ASN A 156 37.64 8.77 34.75
C ASN A 156 38.12 7.68 35.72
N ILE A 157 37.75 6.41 35.52
CA ILE A 157 38.22 5.27 36.33
C ILE A 157 39.75 5.08 36.24
N GLY A 158 40.40 5.83 35.35
CA GLY A 158 41.84 5.92 35.32
C GLY A 158 42.41 4.78 34.48
N LEU A 159 42.53 5.05 33.18
CA LEU A 159 43.45 4.38 32.25
C LEU A 159 44.90 4.29 32.78
N LYS A 160 45.22 4.97 33.89
CA LYS A 160 46.49 4.87 34.61
C LYS A 160 46.65 3.57 35.43
N ARG A 161 45.56 2.92 35.89
CA ARG A 161 45.63 1.66 36.66
C ARG A 161 45.46 0.41 35.81
N LEU A 162 44.70 0.51 34.72
CA LEU A 162 44.54 -0.56 33.76
C LEU A 162 45.47 -0.27 32.59
N LYS A 163 46.60 -0.98 32.47
CA LYS A 163 47.48 -1.02 31.27
C LYS A 163 46.73 -1.64 30.08
N ILE A 164 45.50 -1.20 29.80
CA ILE A 164 44.73 -1.66 28.66
C ILE A 164 45.38 -1.08 27.41
N ASN A 165 45.81 -1.98 26.55
CA ASN A 165 46.41 -1.65 25.27
C ASN A 165 45.43 -0.76 24.47
N LYS A 166 45.92 0.35 23.91
CA LYS A 166 45.15 1.25 23.02
C LYS A 166 44.45 0.49 21.89
N ASN A 167 45.01 -0.64 21.47
CA ASN A 167 44.44 -1.53 20.47
C ASN A 167 43.14 -2.21 20.94
N TYR A 168 43.01 -2.53 22.23
CA TYR A 168 41.81 -3.15 22.78
C TYR A 168 40.60 -2.20 22.73
N TYR A 169 40.79 -0.92 23.06
CA TYR A 169 39.71 0.06 22.96
C TYR A 169 39.24 0.25 21.51
N LYS A 170 40.17 0.30 20.55
CA LYS A 170 39.84 0.36 19.13
C LYS A 170 39.05 -0.88 18.69
N ALA A 171 39.46 -2.07 19.11
CA ALA A 171 38.76 -3.31 18.83
C ALA A 171 37.35 -3.32 19.43
N LEU A 172 37.21 -2.96 20.72
CA LEU A 172 35.92 -2.88 21.39
C LEU A 172 34.98 -1.88 20.70
N LEU A 173 35.48 -0.68 20.38
CA LEU A 173 34.72 0.34 19.66
C LEU A 173 34.28 -0.16 18.28
N ALA A 174 35.19 -0.81 17.54
CA ALA A 174 34.88 -1.41 16.24
C ALA A 174 33.79 -2.49 16.36
N THR A 175 33.85 -3.34 17.38
CA THR A 175 32.84 -4.38 17.65
C THR A 175 31.47 -3.77 17.95
N VAL A 176 31.41 -2.73 18.79
CA VAL A 176 30.16 -2.03 19.10
C VAL A 176 29.57 -1.36 17.85
N ILE A 177 30.38 -0.63 17.09
CA ILE A 177 29.95 0.02 15.85
C ILE A 177 29.47 -1.02 14.83
N GLY A 178 30.23 -2.10 14.64
CA GLY A 178 29.88 -3.19 13.73
C GLY A 178 28.54 -3.84 14.11
N SER A 179 28.34 -4.11 15.41
CA SER A 179 27.09 -4.68 15.92
C SER A 179 25.90 -3.76 15.67
N LEU A 180 26.08 -2.44 15.87
CA LEU A 180 25.05 -1.44 15.61
C LEU A 180 24.71 -1.34 14.12
N LEU A 181 25.71 -1.37 13.24
CA LEU A 181 25.51 -1.36 11.79
C LEU A 181 24.75 -2.60 11.32
N ILE A 182 25.07 -3.79 11.86
CA ILE A 182 24.33 -5.02 11.57
C ILE A 182 22.87 -4.88 12.00
N LEU A 183 22.60 -4.34 13.20
CA LEU A 183 21.23 -4.14 13.68
C LEU A 183 20.43 -3.15 12.82
N ILE A 184 21.08 -2.09 12.30
CA ILE A 184 20.44 -1.13 11.38
C ILE A 184 20.16 -1.80 10.03
N ALA A 185 21.14 -2.51 9.47
CA ALA A 185 21.02 -3.15 8.16
C ALA A 185 20.00 -4.30 8.14
N THR A 186 19.79 -4.95 9.27
CA THR A 186 18.84 -6.07 9.42
C THR A 186 17.46 -5.64 9.90
N ASN A 187 17.19 -4.33 10.01
CA ASN A 187 15.85 -3.85 10.33
C ASN A 187 14.92 -4.12 9.13
N PRO A 188 13.92 -5.03 9.26
CA PRO A 188 13.10 -5.43 8.13
C PRO A 188 12.31 -4.25 7.59
N SER A 189 12.19 -4.17 6.27
CA SER A 189 11.44 -3.13 5.57
C SER A 189 9.94 -3.42 5.54
N ARG A 190 9.15 -2.44 5.08
CA ARG A 190 7.71 -2.64 4.85
C ARG A 190 7.45 -3.70 3.79
N SER A 191 8.27 -3.77 2.74
CA SER A 191 8.15 -4.77 1.67
C SER A 191 8.46 -6.17 2.16
N ASP A 192 9.40 -6.32 3.09
CA ASP A 192 9.71 -7.62 3.71
C ASP A 192 8.51 -8.09 4.52
N PHE A 193 7.85 -7.17 5.24
CA PHE A 193 6.65 -7.49 6.01
C PHE A 193 5.47 -7.89 5.12
N THR A 194 5.25 -7.19 3.99
CA THR A 194 4.20 -7.58 3.03
C THR A 194 4.46 -8.96 2.46
N SER A 195 5.74 -9.29 2.19
CA SER A 195 6.15 -10.59 1.67
C SER A 195 5.95 -11.70 2.71
N TYR A 196 6.34 -11.45 3.97
CA TYR A 196 6.15 -12.38 5.10
C TYR A 196 4.69 -12.79 5.30
N LEU A 197 3.75 -11.87 5.11
CA LEU A 197 2.31 -12.17 5.28
C LEU A 197 1.70 -12.95 4.11
N HIS A 198 2.44 -13.18 3.01
CA HIS A 198 1.95 -13.76 1.75
C HIS A 198 0.60 -13.16 1.30
N SER A 199 0.35 -11.90 1.65
CA SER A 199 -0.97 -11.31 1.52
C SER A 199 -1.07 -10.54 0.21
N ASN A 200 -1.78 -11.11 -0.76
CA ASN A 200 -2.02 -10.49 -2.06
C ASN A 200 -3.15 -9.45 -2.04
N SER A 201 -3.45 -8.85 -0.87
CA SER A 201 -4.75 -8.19 -0.62
C SER A 201 -4.65 -6.72 -0.23
N ASN A 202 -5.65 -5.94 -0.67
CA ASN A 202 -5.96 -4.53 -0.35
C ASN A 202 -6.15 -4.21 1.15
N ARG A 203 -5.59 -5.01 2.05
CA ARG A 203 -5.65 -4.76 3.50
C ARG A 203 -4.66 -3.67 3.87
N ASN A 204 -5.02 -2.92 4.91
CA ASN A 204 -4.18 -1.87 5.46
C ASN A 204 -2.96 -2.50 6.16
N ILE A 205 -1.88 -2.68 5.40
CA ILE A 205 -0.57 -3.06 5.91
C ILE A 205 0.20 -1.78 6.21
N GLY A 206 0.53 -1.57 7.48
CA GLY A 206 1.21 -0.36 7.95
C GLY A 206 2.41 -0.67 8.83
N ARG A 207 3.39 0.24 8.80
CA ARG A 207 4.43 0.33 9.83
C ARG A 207 3.97 1.37 10.84
N ASP A 208 3.52 0.91 12.00
CA ASP A 208 2.98 1.76 13.07
C ASP A 208 4.09 2.60 13.72
N LYS A 209 5.23 1.96 14.01
CA LYS A 209 6.39 2.59 14.63
C LYS A 209 7.66 2.05 14.00
N ASN A 210 8.61 2.95 13.76
CA ASN A 210 9.94 2.61 13.27
C ASN A 210 10.96 3.01 14.35
N TYR A 211 11.69 2.04 14.87
CA TYR A 211 12.82 2.25 15.78
C TYR A 211 14.12 1.92 15.03
N LEU A 212 15.26 2.27 15.64
CA LEU A 212 16.57 2.08 15.02
C LEU A 212 16.87 0.60 14.68
N ILE A 213 16.53 -0.30 15.62
CA ILE A 213 16.87 -1.73 15.55
C ILE A 213 15.65 -2.63 15.31
N CYS A 214 14.44 -2.07 15.40
CA CYS A 214 13.22 -2.84 15.27
C CYS A 214 12.06 -1.95 14.77
N SER A 215 10.99 -2.57 14.30
CA SER A 215 9.80 -1.87 13.85
C SER A 215 8.55 -2.57 14.34
N ILE A 216 7.49 -1.81 14.64
CA ILE A 216 6.18 -2.39 14.93
C ILE A 216 5.33 -2.24 13.67
N TYR A 217 4.83 -3.37 13.21
CA TYR A 217 3.97 -3.48 12.05
C TYR A 217 2.54 -3.81 12.48
N SER A 218 1.57 -3.35 11.70
CA SER A 218 0.17 -3.71 11.87
C SER A 218 -0.41 -4.30 10.59
N TRP A 219 -1.26 -5.30 10.78
CA TRP A 219 -2.00 -5.96 9.73
C TRP A 219 -3.43 -6.24 10.18
N GLY A 220 -4.40 -5.79 9.39
CA GLY A 220 -5.82 -6.00 9.69
C GLY A 220 -6.75 -5.14 8.83
N SER A 221 -8.04 -5.42 8.93
CA SER A 221 -9.07 -4.57 8.31
C SER A 221 -9.27 -3.29 9.12
N TYR A 222 -9.71 -2.20 8.47
CA TYR A 222 -10.08 -0.97 9.17
C TYR A 222 -11.37 -1.15 9.98
N ASP A 223 -12.30 -1.95 9.46
CA ASP A 223 -13.67 -2.02 9.98
C ASP A 223 -13.82 -2.90 11.22
N ASN A 224 -12.88 -3.82 11.43
CA ASN A 224 -12.89 -4.73 12.57
C ASN A 224 -11.69 -4.39 13.44
N ASN A 225 -11.91 -3.96 14.69
CA ASN A 225 -10.90 -3.60 15.69
C ASN A 225 -9.78 -4.66 15.96
N ALA A 226 -9.77 -5.77 15.22
CA ALA A 226 -8.75 -6.80 15.23
C ALA A 226 -7.55 -6.43 14.32
N LYS A 227 -6.77 -5.41 14.71
CA LYS A 227 -5.43 -5.20 14.14
C LYS A 227 -4.45 -6.12 14.84
N LYS A 228 -3.86 -7.07 14.10
CA LYS A 228 -2.72 -7.85 14.58
C LYS A 228 -1.48 -6.98 14.51
N LYS A 229 -0.64 -7.04 15.55
CA LYS A 229 0.64 -6.32 15.60
C LYS A 229 1.79 -7.31 15.51
N TYR A 230 2.87 -6.89 14.88
CA TYR A 230 4.09 -7.68 14.73
C TYR A 230 5.28 -6.83 15.11
N LEU A 231 6.25 -7.43 15.80
CA LEU A 231 7.57 -6.87 16.02
C LEU A 231 8.50 -7.38 14.92
N GLY A 232 8.98 -6.49 14.08
CA GLY A 232 10.03 -6.76 13.11
C GLY A 232 11.40 -6.48 13.72
N ILE A 233 12.27 -7.49 13.80
CA ILE A 233 13.64 -7.37 14.31
C ILE A 233 14.53 -8.40 13.63
N LEU A 234 15.74 -8.01 13.22
CA LEU A 234 16.72 -8.91 12.58
C LEU A 234 16.14 -9.67 11.37
N GLY A 235 15.40 -8.99 10.50
CA GLY A 235 14.76 -9.59 9.32
C GLY A 235 13.55 -10.50 9.60
N ASN A 236 13.21 -10.74 10.86
CA ASN A 236 12.11 -11.63 11.26
C ASN A 236 10.93 -10.85 11.83
N PHE A 237 9.75 -11.49 11.83
CA PHE A 237 8.51 -10.91 12.34
C PHE A 237 7.89 -11.79 13.42
N TYR A 238 7.64 -11.19 14.58
CA TYR A 238 7.08 -11.87 15.74
C TYR A 238 5.70 -11.31 16.07
N PRO A 239 4.63 -12.12 16.09
CA PRO A 239 3.30 -11.64 16.42
C PRO A 239 3.27 -11.16 17.89
N LEU A 240 2.83 -9.93 18.10
CA LEU A 240 2.58 -9.37 19.42
C LEU A 240 1.17 -9.79 19.85
N ASN A 241 1.09 -10.62 20.90
CA ASN A 241 -0.18 -11.12 21.39
C ASN A 241 -0.99 -10.00 22.06
N THR A 242 -1.81 -9.31 21.30
CA THR A 242 -2.77 -8.35 21.84
C THR A 242 -3.98 -9.13 22.34
N LYS A 243 -4.02 -9.46 23.64
CA LYS A 243 -5.26 -9.92 24.26
C LYS A 243 -6.34 -8.88 23.95
N LYS A 244 -7.48 -9.32 23.41
CA LYS A 244 -8.67 -8.46 23.30
C LYS A 244 -9.03 -8.04 24.72
N LYS A 245 -8.82 -6.77 25.04
CA LYS A 245 -9.39 -6.15 26.25
C LYS A 245 -10.85 -5.88 26.00
#